data_AF-A0A3D2J9H8-F1
#
_entry.id   AF-A0A3D2J9H8-F1
#
_cell.length_a   1.000
_cell.length_b   1.000
_cell.length_c   1.000
_cell.angle_alpha   90.00
_cell.angle_beta   90.00
_cell.angle_gamma   90.00
#
_symmetry.space_group_name_H-M   'P 1'
#
loop_
_entity.id
_entity.type
_entity.pdbx_description
1 polymer ?
#
loop_
_entity_poly.entity_id
_entity_poly.type
_entity_poly.pdbx_seq_one_letter_code
_entity_poly.pdbx_strand_id
1 'polypeptide(L)'
;MDYMLDLLDYAGPEVIGRRIFDPACGSGSFLVHASRRYRQALITYFCNTHSVTTEEQLYANEEWRAEIARRYLDDLASLFFGMELNPFACYLAEMNLLIQGLDDLAVLQASGDKQPVERFQIYNTDSLNLPFEVLSSNDITGIVRPVLVPDRLSYRLTDDAHPIKAKLDSYVSGFFYIISNPPYVNSRQEMMDVDRFKDRLFYQSVLSGDTNLYLLFLRLGLYYLSEYGQMVYIVPLTVFGDKSASAARQLLTTLPFSPDMITRFYRGDILFPGV
;
A
#
# COMPACT_ATOMS: atom_id res chain seq x y z
N MET A 1 -9.01 -6.48 -8.85
CA MET A 1 -7.86 -6.50 -7.93
C MET A 1 -6.68 -7.19 -8.59
N ASP A 2 -6.83 -8.45 -9.01
CA ASP A 2 -5.76 -9.19 -9.69
C ASP A 2 -5.16 -8.44 -10.89
N TYR A 3 -6.01 -7.82 -11.71
CA TYR A 3 -5.55 -6.97 -12.82
C TYR A 3 -4.55 -5.87 -12.39
N MET A 4 -4.76 -5.22 -11.24
CA MET A 4 -3.82 -4.19 -10.76
C MET A 4 -2.50 -4.78 -10.25
N LEU A 5 -2.55 -5.97 -9.67
CA LEU A 5 -1.33 -6.70 -9.28
C LEU A 5 -0.57 -7.17 -10.54
N ASP A 6 -1.27 -7.50 -11.62
CA ASP A 6 -0.64 -7.75 -12.92
C ASP A 6 0.06 -6.48 -13.45
N LEU A 7 -0.56 -5.30 -13.31
CA LEU A 7 0.07 -4.04 -13.72
C LEU A 7 1.30 -3.65 -12.87
N LEU A 8 1.42 -4.20 -11.67
CA LEU A 8 2.60 -4.03 -10.82
C LEU A 8 3.66 -5.09 -11.06
N ASP A 9 3.47 -6.01 -12.01
CA ASP A 9 4.30 -7.20 -12.16
C ASP A 9 4.48 -7.94 -10.81
N TYR A 10 3.43 -7.95 -9.97
CA TYR A 10 3.47 -8.56 -8.64
C TYR A 10 3.22 -10.07 -8.76
N ALA A 11 4.20 -10.78 -9.29
CA ALA A 11 4.21 -12.22 -9.48
C ALA A 11 5.63 -12.77 -9.33
N GLY A 12 5.77 -14.09 -9.20
CA GLY A 12 7.07 -14.78 -9.19
C GLY A 12 7.96 -14.49 -7.96
N PRO A 13 9.10 -15.19 -7.83
CA PRO A 13 10.02 -15.04 -6.69
C PRO A 13 10.59 -13.63 -6.47
N GLU A 14 10.53 -12.76 -7.48
CA GLU A 14 11.01 -11.37 -7.45
C GLU A 14 10.28 -10.48 -6.45
N VAL A 15 9.06 -10.85 -6.03
CA VAL A 15 8.32 -10.10 -5.00
C VAL A 15 8.78 -10.42 -3.57
N ILE A 16 9.54 -11.51 -3.38
CA ILE A 16 9.94 -11.98 -2.04
C ILE A 16 10.81 -10.92 -1.36
N GLY A 17 10.47 -10.58 -0.11
CA GLY A 17 11.17 -9.56 0.68
C GLY A 17 10.87 -8.11 0.29
N ARG A 18 10.02 -7.86 -0.73
CA ARG A 18 9.61 -6.50 -1.11
C ARG A 18 8.34 -6.09 -0.37
N ARG A 19 8.32 -4.85 0.13
CA ARG A 19 7.17 -4.30 0.84
C ARG A 19 6.11 -3.78 -0.13
N ILE A 20 4.85 -4.02 0.20
CA ILE A 20 3.67 -3.47 -0.49
C ILE A 20 2.88 -2.57 0.45
N PHE A 21 2.38 -1.45 -0.06
CA PHE A 21 1.65 -0.45 0.71
C PHE A 21 0.33 -0.03 0.04
N ASP A 22 -0.75 -0.01 0.83
CA ASP A 22 -2.01 0.64 0.47
C ASP A 22 -2.34 1.78 1.46
N PRO A 23 -2.24 3.06 1.04
CA PRO A 23 -2.51 4.20 1.92
C PRO A 23 -3.99 4.39 2.26
N ALA A 24 -4.91 3.64 1.65
CA ALA A 24 -6.35 3.69 1.91
C ALA A 24 -6.92 2.25 1.83
N CYS A 25 -6.45 1.38 2.71
CA CYS A 25 -6.58 -0.07 2.51
C CYS A 25 -8.01 -0.61 2.70
N GLY A 26 -8.92 0.14 3.31
CA GLY A 26 -10.26 -0.34 3.63
C GLY A 26 -10.18 -1.64 4.43
N SER A 27 -10.89 -2.68 3.98
CA SER A 27 -10.87 -4.03 4.56
C SER A 27 -9.67 -4.89 4.14
N GLY A 28 -8.63 -4.29 3.53
CA GLY A 28 -7.38 -4.96 3.16
C GLY A 28 -7.45 -5.82 1.89
N SER A 29 -8.45 -5.60 1.03
CA SER A 29 -8.73 -6.51 -0.09
C SER A 29 -7.55 -6.64 -1.08
N PHE A 30 -6.86 -5.54 -1.40
CA PHE A 30 -5.64 -5.60 -2.22
C PHE A 30 -4.51 -6.37 -1.53
N LEU A 31 -4.30 -6.14 -0.23
CA LEU A 31 -3.24 -6.81 0.54
C LEU A 31 -3.49 -8.32 0.64
N VAL A 32 -4.74 -8.76 0.76
CA VAL A 32 -5.13 -10.19 0.74
C VAL A 32 -4.83 -10.84 -0.62
N HIS A 33 -5.18 -10.17 -1.72
CA HIS A 33 -4.85 -10.69 -3.06
C HIS A 33 -3.33 -10.73 -3.28
N ALA A 34 -2.60 -9.70 -2.82
CA ALA A 34 -1.15 -9.68 -2.88
C ALA A 34 -0.53 -10.79 -2.03
N SER A 35 -1.05 -11.07 -0.82
CA SER A 35 -0.50 -12.11 0.05
C SER A 35 -0.66 -13.52 -0.54
N ARG A 36 -1.76 -13.77 -1.25
CA ARG A 36 -1.94 -15.03 -1.99
C ARG A 36 -0.92 -15.21 -3.11
N ARG A 37 -0.65 -14.15 -3.87
CA ARG A 37 0.42 -14.18 -4.90
C ARG A 37 1.79 -14.34 -4.28
N TYR A 38 2.02 -13.71 -3.13
CA TYR A 38 3.26 -13.86 -2.35
C TYR A 38 3.46 -15.30 -1.87
N ARG A 39 2.40 -15.97 -1.38
CA ARG A 39 2.45 -17.40 -1.04
C ARG A 39 2.87 -18.22 -2.26
N GLN A 40 2.27 -17.98 -3.42
CA GLN A 40 2.64 -18.69 -4.64
C GLN A 40 4.10 -18.44 -5.04
N ALA A 41 4.60 -17.21 -4.86
CA ALA A 41 5.99 -16.87 -5.06
C ALA A 41 6.92 -17.63 -4.10
N LEU A 42 6.57 -17.72 -2.80
CA LEU A 42 7.31 -18.52 -1.83
C LEU A 42 7.33 -20.00 -2.22
N ILE A 43 6.19 -20.60 -2.55
CA ILE A 43 6.12 -22.00 -3.01
C ILE A 43 7.05 -22.22 -4.20
N THR A 44 7.01 -21.33 -5.19
CA THR A 44 7.89 -21.40 -6.37
C THR A 44 9.37 -21.31 -5.98
N TYR A 45 9.72 -20.40 -5.06
CA TYR A 45 11.07 -20.25 -4.54
C TYR A 45 11.57 -21.52 -3.81
N PHE A 46 10.74 -22.12 -2.96
CA PHE A 46 11.09 -23.34 -2.24
C PHE A 46 11.17 -24.55 -3.17
N CYS A 47 10.29 -24.65 -4.18
CA CYS A 47 10.37 -25.68 -5.22
C CYS A 47 11.73 -25.65 -5.92
N ASN A 48 12.16 -24.45 -6.35
CA ASN A 48 13.46 -24.26 -6.98
C ASN A 48 14.62 -24.60 -6.04
N THR A 49 14.53 -24.17 -4.77
CA THR A 49 15.57 -24.39 -3.76
C THR A 49 15.76 -25.87 -3.44
N HIS A 50 14.67 -26.63 -3.34
CA HIS A 50 14.71 -28.07 -3.02
C HIS A 50 14.68 -28.97 -4.27
N SER A 51 14.74 -28.40 -5.47
CA SER A 51 14.69 -29.14 -6.75
C SER A 51 13.47 -30.06 -6.87
N VAL A 52 12.31 -29.60 -6.41
CA VAL A 52 11.02 -30.29 -6.54
C VAL A 52 10.10 -29.52 -7.49
N THR A 53 9.15 -30.23 -8.12
CA THR A 53 8.32 -29.65 -9.19
C THR A 53 6.91 -29.31 -8.74
N THR A 54 6.47 -29.80 -7.58
CA THR A 54 5.10 -29.57 -7.11
C THR A 54 5.03 -29.17 -5.63
N GLU A 55 3.97 -28.44 -5.28
CA GLU A 55 3.69 -28.01 -3.91
C GLU A 55 3.45 -29.22 -2.97
N GLU A 56 2.84 -30.29 -3.49
CA GLU A 56 2.60 -31.51 -2.72
C GLU A 56 3.91 -32.19 -2.30
N GLN A 57 4.94 -32.16 -3.15
CA GLN A 57 6.26 -32.67 -2.81
C GLN A 57 6.93 -31.86 -1.71
N LEU A 58 6.73 -30.53 -1.71
CA LEU A 58 7.20 -29.66 -0.63
C LEU A 58 6.52 -30.00 0.69
N TYR A 59 5.19 -30.05 0.70
CA TYR A 59 4.41 -30.27 1.93
C TYR A 59 4.44 -31.71 2.46
N ALA A 60 4.90 -32.67 1.65
CA ALA A 60 5.18 -34.03 2.12
C ALA A 60 6.38 -34.08 3.09
N ASN A 61 7.27 -33.09 3.04
CA ASN A 61 8.36 -32.94 4.00
C ASN A 61 7.93 -31.99 5.14
N GLU A 62 7.85 -32.52 6.36
CA GLU A 62 7.41 -31.76 7.54
C GLU A 62 8.32 -30.56 7.86
N GLU A 63 9.64 -30.70 7.62
CA GLU A 63 10.62 -29.65 7.89
C GLU A 63 10.44 -28.47 6.92
N TRP A 64 10.33 -28.76 5.62
CA TRP A 64 10.10 -27.73 4.60
C TRP A 64 8.74 -27.07 4.77
N ARG A 65 7.71 -27.86 5.10
CA ARG A 65 6.37 -27.33 5.38
C ARG A 65 6.39 -26.35 6.56
N ALA A 66 7.09 -26.68 7.64
CA ALA A 66 7.23 -25.79 8.79
C ALA A 66 8.05 -24.53 8.45
N GLU A 67 9.09 -24.66 7.62
CA GLU A 67 9.90 -23.52 7.18
C GLU A 67 9.08 -22.54 6.31
N ILE A 68 8.32 -23.06 5.33
CA ILE A 68 7.42 -22.25 4.49
C ILE A 68 6.37 -21.54 5.35
N ALA A 69 5.76 -22.27 6.28
CA ALA A 69 4.74 -21.74 7.20
C ALA A 69 5.29 -20.57 8.03
N ARG A 70 6.48 -20.75 8.64
CA ARG A 70 7.16 -19.69 9.41
C ARG A 70 7.47 -18.49 8.52
N ARG A 71 8.09 -18.74 7.37
CA ARG A 71 8.48 -17.66 6.45
C ARG A 71 7.27 -16.86 5.96
N TYR A 72 6.19 -17.52 5.61
CA TYR A 72 4.97 -16.84 5.15
C TYR A 72 4.35 -15.98 6.25
N LEU A 73 4.27 -16.48 7.49
CA LEU A 73 3.72 -15.70 8.62
C LEU A 73 4.57 -14.47 8.94
N ASP A 74 5.90 -14.61 9.00
CA ASP A 74 6.82 -13.51 9.26
C ASP A 74 6.72 -12.44 8.16
N ASP A 75 6.69 -12.86 6.90
CA ASP A 75 6.58 -11.95 5.75
C ASP A 75 5.18 -11.29 5.69
N LEU A 76 4.11 -12.04 6.02
CA LEU A 76 2.75 -11.50 6.08
C LEU A 76 2.62 -10.39 7.13
N ALA A 77 3.28 -10.56 8.28
CA ALA A 77 3.28 -9.59 9.38
C ALA A 77 4.22 -8.39 9.16
N SER A 78 5.20 -8.48 8.24
CA SER A 78 6.26 -7.48 8.10
C SER A 78 6.36 -6.80 6.73
N LEU A 79 5.73 -7.35 5.67
CA LEU A 79 5.84 -6.82 4.29
C LEU A 79 4.56 -6.16 3.76
N PHE A 80 3.41 -6.35 4.43
CA PHE A 80 2.10 -5.88 3.95
C PHE A 80 1.58 -4.71 4.79
N PHE A 81 1.61 -3.51 4.22
CA PHE A 81 1.30 -2.27 4.92
C PHE A 81 -0.02 -1.66 4.47
N GLY A 82 -0.82 -1.20 5.42
CA GLY A 82 -2.10 -0.54 5.17
C GLY A 82 -2.35 0.62 6.13
N MET A 83 -2.91 1.71 5.63
CA MET A 83 -3.48 2.77 6.47
C MET A 83 -4.97 2.90 6.18
N GLU A 84 -5.75 3.10 7.23
CA GLU A 84 -7.21 3.26 7.11
C GLU A 84 -7.75 4.14 8.24
N LEU A 85 -8.62 5.08 7.89
CA LEU A 85 -9.19 6.03 8.85
C LEU A 85 -10.27 5.38 9.72
N ASN A 86 -11.05 4.45 9.15
CA ASN A 86 -12.10 3.75 9.86
C ASN A 86 -11.55 2.59 10.69
N PRO A 87 -11.71 2.59 12.04
CA PRO A 87 -11.15 1.56 12.89
C PRO A 87 -11.73 0.17 12.62
N PHE A 88 -13.01 0.07 12.26
CA PHE A 88 -13.64 -1.21 11.95
C PHE A 88 -13.09 -1.84 10.66
N ALA A 89 -12.84 -1.03 9.63
CA ALA A 89 -12.20 -1.48 8.40
C ALA A 89 -10.74 -1.93 8.65
N CYS A 90 -10.00 -1.23 9.52
CA CYS A 90 -8.69 -1.68 10.01
C CYS A 90 -8.74 -3.07 10.62
N TYR A 91 -9.66 -3.32 11.57
CA TYR A 91 -9.82 -4.64 12.17
C TYR A 91 -10.19 -5.72 11.13
N LEU A 92 -11.05 -5.40 10.17
CA LEU A 92 -11.38 -6.32 9.09
C LEU A 92 -10.16 -6.64 8.21
N ALA A 93 -9.30 -5.66 7.93
CA ALA A 93 -8.06 -5.87 7.18
C ALA A 93 -7.10 -6.81 7.92
N GLU A 94 -6.88 -6.59 9.21
CA GLU A 94 -6.06 -7.48 10.05
C GLU A 94 -6.63 -8.90 10.11
N MET A 95 -7.94 -9.05 10.32
CA MET A 95 -8.60 -10.36 10.33
C MET A 95 -8.49 -11.08 8.98
N ASN A 96 -8.71 -10.36 7.87
CA ASN A 96 -8.63 -10.94 6.54
C ASN A 96 -7.21 -11.41 6.20
N LEU A 97 -6.17 -10.68 6.64
CA LEU A 97 -4.78 -11.11 6.52
C LEU A 97 -4.50 -12.33 7.40
N LEU A 98 -4.90 -12.32 8.67
CA LEU A 98 -4.75 -13.46 9.59
C LEU A 98 -5.33 -14.74 9.00
N ILE A 99 -6.53 -14.67 8.40
CA ILE A 99 -7.19 -15.80 7.75
C ILE A 99 -6.30 -16.42 6.67
N GLN A 100 -5.47 -15.63 5.96
CA GLN A 100 -4.58 -16.17 4.93
C GLN A 100 -3.42 -17.00 5.51
N GLY A 101 -3.14 -16.91 6.81
CA GLY A 101 -2.04 -17.60 7.51
C GLY A 101 -2.49 -18.63 8.56
N LEU A 102 -3.80 -18.90 8.70
CA LEU A 102 -4.30 -19.79 9.77
C LEU A 102 -3.78 -21.23 9.64
N ASP A 103 -3.69 -21.75 8.42
CA ASP A 103 -3.19 -23.10 8.19
C ASP A 103 -1.69 -23.21 8.55
N ASP A 104 -0.90 -22.17 8.30
CA ASP A 104 0.51 -22.10 8.68
C ASP A 104 0.67 -22.03 10.20
N LEU A 105 -0.20 -21.27 10.87
CA LEU A 105 -0.21 -21.22 12.33
C LEU A 105 -0.51 -22.61 12.92
N ALA A 106 -1.45 -23.35 12.33
CA ALA A 106 -1.76 -24.72 12.75
C ALA A 106 -0.57 -25.67 12.53
N VAL A 107 0.15 -25.54 11.41
CA VAL A 107 1.38 -26.30 11.12
C VAL A 107 2.45 -26.04 12.19
N LEU A 108 2.71 -24.78 12.53
CA LEU A 108 3.71 -24.41 13.53
C LEU A 108 3.33 -24.87 14.93
N GLN A 109 2.06 -24.71 15.32
CA GLN A 109 1.59 -25.19 16.62
C GLN A 109 1.73 -26.70 16.76
N ALA A 110 1.48 -27.47 15.69
CA ALA A 110 1.64 -28.91 15.67
C ALA A 110 3.11 -29.34 15.75
N SER A 111 4.05 -28.56 15.20
CA SER A 111 5.50 -28.80 15.32
C SER A 111 6.09 -28.35 16.66
N GLY A 112 5.26 -27.80 17.57
CA GLY A 112 5.67 -27.34 18.89
C GLY A 112 6.10 -25.87 18.94
N ASP A 113 6.08 -25.17 17.80
CA ASP A 113 6.34 -23.74 17.72
C ASP A 113 5.07 -22.93 18.05
N LYS A 114 5.03 -22.38 19.26
CA LYS A 114 3.88 -21.66 19.81
C LYS A 114 4.09 -20.16 19.87
N GLN A 115 4.92 -19.61 18.99
CA GLN A 115 5.11 -18.17 18.94
C GLN A 115 3.81 -17.45 18.55
N PRO A 116 3.53 -16.29 19.17
CA PRO A 116 2.40 -15.47 18.78
C PRO A 116 2.65 -14.89 17.37
N VAL A 117 1.58 -14.74 16.59
CA VAL A 117 1.64 -13.98 15.34
C VAL A 117 1.93 -12.53 15.69
N GLU A 118 2.97 -11.95 15.09
CA GLU A 118 3.26 -10.53 15.24
C GLU A 118 2.11 -9.66 14.71
N ARG A 119 2.05 -8.41 15.17
CA ARG A 119 1.03 -7.47 14.72
C ARG A 119 1.21 -7.18 13.22
N PHE A 120 0.12 -7.24 12.45
CA PHE A 120 0.12 -6.82 11.06
C PHE A 120 0.38 -5.31 10.93
N GLN A 121 0.98 -4.90 9.82
CA GLN A 121 1.31 -3.48 9.56
C GLN A 121 0.10 -2.69 9.06
N ILE A 122 -1.02 -2.82 9.76
CA ILE A 122 -2.28 -2.11 9.49
C ILE A 122 -2.47 -1.03 10.56
N TYR A 123 -2.62 0.21 10.10
CA TYR A 123 -2.60 1.38 10.96
C TYR A 123 -3.91 2.16 10.87
N ASN A 124 -4.58 2.31 12.01
CA ASN A 124 -5.75 3.18 12.10
C ASN A 124 -5.30 4.65 12.21
N THR A 125 -5.28 5.36 11.10
CA THR A 125 -4.71 6.71 11.03
C THR A 125 -5.23 7.49 9.83
N ASP A 126 -5.18 8.82 9.90
CA ASP A 126 -5.40 9.68 8.74
C ASP A 126 -4.12 9.72 7.90
N SER A 127 -4.11 8.99 6.78
CA SER A 127 -2.97 8.93 5.84
C SER A 127 -2.56 10.30 5.29
N LEU A 128 -3.51 11.25 5.22
CA LEU A 128 -3.25 12.60 4.72
C LEU A 128 -2.63 13.53 5.76
N ASN A 129 -2.74 13.18 7.04
CA ASN A 129 -2.14 13.93 8.14
C ASN A 129 -0.69 13.48 8.37
N LEU A 130 0.21 14.04 7.57
CA LEU A 130 1.67 13.82 7.66
C LEU A 130 2.30 14.76 8.70
N PRO A 131 3.54 14.48 9.16
CA PRO A 131 4.31 15.41 9.98
C PRO A 131 4.38 16.82 9.37
N PHE A 132 4.43 17.84 10.22
CA PHE A 132 4.40 19.24 9.78
C PHE A 132 5.54 19.57 8.81
N GLU A 133 6.73 19.04 9.07
CA GLU A 133 7.92 19.24 8.26
C GLU A 133 7.73 18.67 6.86
N VAL A 134 7.05 17.52 6.74
CA VAL A 134 6.70 16.90 5.45
C VAL A 134 5.65 17.75 4.74
N LEU A 135 4.58 18.15 5.44
CA LEU A 135 3.51 18.99 4.88
C LEU A 135 3.99 20.37 4.42
N SER A 136 5.07 20.87 5.01
CA SER A 136 5.70 22.16 4.71
C SER A 136 6.83 22.05 3.67
N SER A 137 7.06 20.85 3.12
CA SER A 137 8.06 20.61 2.08
C SER A 137 7.43 20.55 0.70
N ASN A 138 8.14 21.04 -0.30
CA ASN A 138 7.82 20.83 -1.72
C ASN A 138 8.60 19.66 -2.32
N ASP A 139 9.38 18.93 -1.53
CA ASP A 139 10.09 17.73 -1.99
C ASP A 139 9.09 16.62 -2.32
N ILE A 140 9.09 16.18 -3.57
CA ILE A 140 8.14 15.22 -4.10
C ILE A 140 8.45 13.81 -3.59
N THR A 141 9.71 13.39 -3.66
CA THR A 141 10.15 12.03 -3.27
C THR A 141 10.56 11.94 -1.80
N GLY A 142 10.84 13.08 -1.18
CA GLY A 142 11.43 13.15 0.16
C GLY A 142 12.93 12.81 0.20
N ILE A 143 13.57 12.65 -0.97
CA ILE A 143 14.98 12.25 -1.11
C ILE A 143 15.86 13.45 -1.50
N VAL A 144 15.34 14.37 -2.33
CA VAL A 144 16.13 15.47 -2.90
C VAL A 144 16.55 16.47 -1.81
N ARG A 145 15.67 16.69 -0.83
CA ARG A 145 15.93 17.49 0.36
C ARG A 145 15.39 16.72 1.55
N PRO A 146 16.20 15.85 2.18
CA PRO A 146 15.72 15.03 3.28
C PRO A 146 15.13 15.94 4.35
N VAL A 147 13.82 15.83 4.52
CA VAL A 147 13.08 16.58 5.51
C VAL A 147 13.44 15.98 6.85
N LEU A 148 14.17 16.73 7.69
CA LEU A 148 14.50 16.27 9.03
C LEU A 148 13.24 16.34 9.90
N VAL A 149 12.55 15.21 10.03
CA VAL A 149 11.42 15.07 10.95
C VAL A 149 11.97 14.70 12.34
N PRO A 150 11.69 15.48 13.40
CA PRO A 150 12.12 15.14 14.75
C PRO A 150 11.48 13.83 15.24
N ASP A 151 12.28 12.81 15.48
CA ASP A 151 11.81 11.56 16.06
C ASP A 151 11.61 11.68 17.57
N ARG A 152 10.42 12.17 17.98
CA ARG A 152 10.04 12.26 19.39
C ARG A 152 9.17 11.08 19.77
N LEU A 153 9.48 10.48 20.92
CA LEU A 153 8.67 9.40 21.50
C LEU A 153 7.18 9.79 21.61
N SER A 154 6.88 11.06 21.92
CA SER A 154 5.50 11.55 21.98
C SER A 154 4.74 11.36 20.66
N TYR A 155 5.38 11.54 19.51
CA TYR A 155 4.72 11.37 18.21
C TYR A 155 4.44 9.89 17.93
N ARG A 156 5.41 9.00 18.20
CA ARG A 156 5.25 7.55 18.05
C ARG A 156 4.16 6.98 18.95
N LEU A 157 3.94 7.56 20.13
CA LEU A 157 2.88 7.13 21.05
C LEU A 157 1.48 7.61 20.63
N THR A 158 1.40 8.72 19.88
CA THR A 158 0.10 9.28 19.43
C THR A 158 -0.34 8.79 18.06
N ASP A 159 0.61 8.36 17.23
CA ASP A 159 0.35 7.85 15.89
C ASP A 159 1.35 6.72 15.60
N ASP A 160 0.91 5.48 15.74
CA ASP A 160 1.72 4.29 15.48
C ASP A 160 2.32 4.28 14.07
N ALA A 161 1.64 4.93 13.11
CA ALA A 161 2.12 5.07 11.73
C ALA A 161 3.15 6.18 11.54
N HIS A 162 3.50 6.95 12.59
CA HIS A 162 4.42 8.07 12.49
C HIS A 162 5.76 7.71 11.82
N PRO A 163 6.43 6.58 12.15
CA PRO A 163 7.68 6.21 11.49
C PRO A 163 7.53 6.03 9.98
N ILE A 164 6.40 5.49 9.51
CA ILE A 164 6.10 5.36 8.08
C ILE A 164 5.86 6.73 7.48
N LYS A 165 4.99 7.54 8.09
CA LYS A 165 4.64 8.88 7.59
C LYS A 165 5.83 9.83 7.50
N ALA A 166 6.76 9.69 8.44
CA ALA A 166 7.99 10.46 8.50
C ALA A 166 9.16 9.83 7.70
N LYS A 167 8.97 8.65 7.09
CA LYS A 167 10.03 7.86 6.43
C LYS A 167 11.27 7.67 7.33
N LEU A 168 11.04 7.33 8.60
CA LEU A 168 12.08 7.05 9.59
C LEU A 168 12.51 5.58 9.55
N ASP A 169 13.58 5.25 10.27
CA ASP A 169 14.06 3.89 10.47
C ASP A 169 14.25 3.13 9.14
N SER A 170 13.65 1.95 9.02
CA SER A 170 13.69 1.14 7.81
C SER A 170 12.78 1.64 6.68
N TYR A 171 12.04 2.74 6.87
CA TYR A 171 11.09 3.30 5.89
C TYR A 171 11.67 4.45 5.06
N VAL A 172 12.94 4.82 5.26
CA VAL A 172 13.63 5.90 4.52
C VAL A 172 13.54 5.69 3.00
N SER A 173 13.69 4.46 2.54
CA SER A 173 13.60 4.13 1.11
C SER A 173 12.18 4.15 0.56
N GLY A 174 11.14 4.17 1.40
CA GLY A 174 9.76 3.98 0.98
C GLY A 174 9.42 2.53 0.64
N PHE A 175 8.43 2.35 -0.23
CA PHE A 175 7.85 1.06 -0.61
C PHE A 175 8.09 0.76 -2.08
N PHE A 176 8.38 -0.52 -2.38
CA PHE A 176 8.61 -0.96 -3.76
C PHE A 176 7.29 -1.05 -4.54
N TYR A 177 6.24 -1.54 -3.87
CA TYR A 177 4.91 -1.62 -4.46
C TYR A 177 3.94 -0.72 -3.71
N ILE A 178 3.21 0.13 -4.45
CA ILE A 178 2.10 0.90 -3.91
C ILE A 178 0.85 0.58 -4.73
N ILE A 179 -0.23 0.21 -4.04
CA ILE A 179 -1.50 -0.13 -4.65
C ILE A 179 -2.62 0.59 -3.92
N SER A 180 -3.53 1.24 -4.63
CA SER A 180 -4.65 1.87 -3.93
C SER A 180 -5.91 2.08 -4.77
N ASN A 181 -7.03 2.03 -4.08
CA ASN A 181 -8.31 2.56 -4.54
C ASN A 181 -8.73 3.70 -3.59
N PRO A 182 -8.17 4.92 -3.76
CA PRO A 182 -8.39 6.02 -2.83
C PRO A 182 -9.85 6.49 -2.80
N PRO A 183 -10.30 7.20 -1.76
CA PRO A 183 -11.63 7.78 -1.70
C PRO A 183 -11.86 8.85 -2.79
N TYR A 184 -13.07 8.89 -3.34
CA TYR A 184 -13.46 9.80 -4.43
C TYR A 184 -14.39 10.92 -3.94
N VAL A 185 -13.95 11.66 -2.93
CA VAL A 185 -14.71 12.79 -2.36
C VAL A 185 -14.10 14.11 -2.84
N ASN A 186 -14.96 15.04 -3.27
CA ASN A 186 -14.57 16.41 -3.59
C ASN A 186 -15.11 17.40 -2.55
N SER A 187 -14.51 18.59 -2.51
CA SER A 187 -14.89 19.70 -1.61
C SER A 187 -16.35 20.17 -1.75
N ARG A 188 -17.05 19.79 -2.83
CA ARG A 188 -18.43 20.21 -3.11
C ARG A 188 -19.48 19.21 -2.61
N GLN A 189 -19.06 17.98 -2.26
CA GLN A 189 -19.99 16.86 -2.08
C GLN A 189 -20.30 16.46 -0.63
N GLU A 190 -19.51 16.79 0.42
CA GLU A 190 -19.92 16.56 1.84
C GLU A 190 -18.91 17.01 2.94
N MET A 191 -19.34 16.86 4.22
CA MET A 191 -18.84 17.21 5.57
C MET A 191 -17.32 17.24 5.91
N MET A 192 -16.41 16.89 5.00
CA MET A 192 -14.97 16.89 5.25
C MET A 192 -14.35 18.21 4.80
N ASP A 193 -13.64 18.90 5.69
CA ASP A 193 -12.83 20.06 5.32
C ASP A 193 -11.56 19.61 4.58
N VAL A 194 -11.74 19.22 3.31
CA VAL A 194 -10.63 18.82 2.43
C VAL A 194 -9.76 20.02 2.06
N ASP A 195 -10.31 21.22 2.16
CA ASP A 195 -9.61 22.47 1.84
C ASP A 195 -8.52 22.81 2.85
N ARG A 196 -8.57 22.26 4.08
CA ARG A 196 -7.46 22.32 5.05
C ARG A 196 -6.09 21.87 4.51
N PHE A 197 -6.09 21.06 3.43
CA PHE A 197 -4.88 20.57 2.79
C PHE A 197 -4.35 21.50 1.69
N LYS A 198 -5.16 22.44 1.18
CA LYS A 198 -4.76 23.37 0.11
C LYS A 198 -3.59 24.26 0.51
N ASP A 199 -3.51 24.64 1.78
CA ASP A 199 -2.45 25.54 2.28
C ASP A 199 -1.14 24.80 2.61
N ARG A 200 -1.09 23.47 2.43
CA ARG A 200 0.12 22.68 2.68
C ARG A 200 0.95 22.58 1.40
N LEU A 201 2.21 23.03 1.47
CA LEU A 201 3.15 23.01 0.33
C LEU A 201 3.26 21.63 -0.31
N PHE A 202 3.21 20.57 0.51
CA PHE A 202 3.22 19.19 0.04
C PHE A 202 2.10 18.89 -0.95
N TYR A 203 0.85 19.26 -0.63
CA TYR A 203 -0.33 18.97 -1.45
C TYR A 203 -0.55 19.98 -2.58
N GLN A 204 -0.08 21.22 -2.43
CA GLN A 204 -0.15 22.21 -3.52
C GLN A 204 0.49 21.71 -4.81
N SER A 205 1.51 20.86 -4.73
CA SER A 205 2.20 20.28 -5.90
C SER A 205 1.31 19.45 -6.83
N VAL A 206 0.13 18.99 -6.38
CA VAL A 206 -0.83 18.21 -7.20
C VAL A 206 -2.16 18.91 -7.42
N LEU A 207 -2.36 20.09 -6.84
CA LEU A 207 -3.63 20.82 -6.89
C LEU A 207 -3.52 22.04 -7.82
N SER A 208 -4.47 22.18 -8.75
CA SER A 208 -4.60 23.36 -9.61
C SER A 208 -5.99 24.01 -9.53
N GLY A 209 -6.81 23.60 -8.57
CA GLY A 209 -8.21 24.06 -8.44
C GLY A 209 -8.88 23.41 -7.23
N ASP A 210 -10.09 22.90 -7.43
CA ASP A 210 -10.83 22.19 -6.37
C ASP A 210 -10.05 20.98 -5.86
N THR A 211 -10.08 20.78 -4.54
CA THR A 211 -9.46 19.61 -3.94
C THR A 211 -10.34 18.38 -4.15
N ASN A 212 -9.71 17.32 -4.66
CA ASN A 212 -10.27 15.98 -4.72
C ASN A 212 -9.32 15.02 -4.02
N LEU A 213 -9.85 14.18 -3.13
CA LEU A 213 -9.02 13.32 -2.28
C LEU A 213 -8.08 12.42 -3.09
N TYR A 214 -8.53 11.86 -4.21
CA TYR A 214 -7.65 10.97 -5.00
C TYR A 214 -6.37 11.66 -5.47
N LEU A 215 -6.37 12.99 -5.69
CA LEU A 215 -5.17 13.75 -6.05
C LEU A 215 -4.19 13.81 -4.89
N LEU A 216 -4.69 13.99 -3.66
CA LEU A 216 -3.87 13.97 -2.46
C LEU A 216 -3.27 12.59 -2.21
N PHE A 217 -4.03 11.52 -2.47
CA PHE A 217 -3.54 10.14 -2.37
C PHE A 217 -2.53 9.78 -3.47
N LEU A 218 -2.67 10.32 -4.69
CA LEU A 218 -1.63 10.21 -5.72
C LEU A 218 -0.33 10.87 -5.24
N ARG A 219 -0.43 12.05 -4.60
CA ARG A 219 0.73 12.74 -4.02
C ARG A 219 1.40 11.93 -2.91
N LEU A 220 0.61 11.25 -2.06
CA LEU A 220 1.13 10.31 -1.06
C LEU A 220 1.88 9.16 -1.74
N GLY A 221 1.32 8.57 -2.79
CA GLY A 221 1.98 7.52 -3.58
C GLY A 221 3.36 7.94 -4.04
N LEU A 222 3.49 9.13 -4.63
CA LEU A 222 4.78 9.67 -5.09
C LEU A 222 5.80 9.92 -3.97
N TYR A 223 5.33 10.23 -2.76
CA TYR A 223 6.21 10.43 -1.59
C TYR A 223 6.74 9.11 -1.03
N TYR A 224 5.89 8.09 -1.00
CA TYR A 224 6.22 6.78 -0.46
C TYR A 224 6.88 5.85 -1.47
N LEU A 225 6.84 6.16 -2.76
CA LEU A 225 7.43 5.33 -3.80
C LEU A 225 8.96 5.29 -3.66
N SER A 226 9.49 4.08 -3.56
CA SER A 226 10.94 3.86 -3.57
C SER A 226 11.55 4.05 -4.97
N GLU A 227 12.86 4.23 -5.03
CA GLU A 227 13.57 4.18 -6.31
C GLU A 227 13.33 2.84 -7.00
N TYR A 228 13.02 2.88 -8.31
CA TYR A 228 12.64 1.73 -9.13
C TYR A 228 11.35 1.00 -8.71
N GLY A 229 10.63 1.51 -7.71
CA GLY A 229 9.33 0.99 -7.33
C GLY A 229 8.24 1.29 -8.35
N GLN A 230 7.12 0.56 -8.24
CA GLN A 230 5.94 0.71 -9.07
C GLN A 230 4.73 1.09 -8.20
N MET A 231 3.88 1.97 -8.72
CA MET A 231 2.60 2.30 -8.10
C MET A 231 1.44 2.17 -9.07
N VAL A 232 0.31 1.65 -8.59
CA VAL A 232 -0.92 1.52 -9.38
C VAL A 232 -2.11 2.03 -8.58
N TYR A 233 -2.93 2.85 -9.23
CA TYR A 233 -4.09 3.48 -8.61
C TYR A 233 -5.32 3.33 -9.51
N ILE A 234 -6.49 3.08 -8.92
CA ILE A 234 -7.77 3.30 -9.59
C ILE A 234 -8.26 4.68 -9.20
N VAL A 235 -8.44 5.56 -10.19
CA VAL A 235 -8.91 6.94 -9.97
C VAL A 235 -10.01 7.32 -10.97
N PRO A 236 -10.82 8.35 -10.68
CA PRO A 236 -11.81 8.85 -11.61
C PRO A 236 -11.18 9.36 -12.92
N LEU A 237 -11.90 9.21 -14.04
CA LEU A 237 -11.46 9.65 -15.37
C LEU A 237 -11.17 11.16 -15.45
N THR A 238 -11.73 11.94 -14.52
CA THR A 238 -11.51 13.39 -14.44
C THR A 238 -10.04 13.78 -14.33
N VAL A 239 -9.16 12.86 -13.88
CA VAL A 239 -7.70 13.07 -13.87
C VAL A 239 -7.15 13.49 -15.23
N PHE A 240 -7.79 13.12 -16.35
CA PHE A 240 -7.34 13.49 -17.71
C PHE A 240 -7.79 14.87 -18.18
N GLY A 241 -9.02 15.27 -17.86
CA GLY A 241 -9.66 16.43 -18.48
C GLY A 241 -9.85 17.62 -17.54
N ASP A 242 -9.88 17.37 -16.22
CA ASP A 242 -10.18 18.41 -15.25
C ASP A 242 -8.99 19.37 -15.09
N LYS A 243 -9.28 20.67 -14.97
CA LYS A 243 -8.28 21.70 -14.68
C LYS A 243 -7.66 21.50 -13.30
N SER A 244 -8.44 21.06 -12.32
CA SER A 244 -7.97 20.81 -10.94
C SER A 244 -6.85 19.76 -10.87
N ALA A 245 -6.85 18.78 -11.79
CA ALA A 245 -5.85 17.72 -11.88
C ALA A 245 -4.63 18.05 -12.75
N SER A 246 -4.51 19.29 -13.26
CA SER A 246 -3.43 19.66 -14.18
C SER A 246 -2.03 19.54 -13.57
N ALA A 247 -1.85 20.02 -12.33
CA ALA A 247 -0.59 19.87 -11.61
C ALA A 247 -0.24 18.39 -11.36
N ALA A 248 -1.22 17.57 -10.96
CA ALA A 248 -1.00 16.13 -10.80
C ALA A 248 -0.55 15.46 -12.10
N ARG A 249 -1.19 15.77 -13.24
CA ARG A 249 -0.76 15.24 -14.55
C ARG A 249 0.67 15.64 -14.87
N GLN A 250 1.01 16.91 -14.72
CA GLN A 250 2.36 17.41 -14.97
C GLN A 250 3.39 16.68 -14.10
N LEU A 251 3.09 16.52 -12.81
CA LEU A 251 3.96 15.84 -11.86
C LEU A 251 4.20 14.37 -12.21
N LEU A 252 3.12 13.65 -12.54
CA LEU A 252 3.17 12.23 -12.90
C LEU A 252 3.96 11.97 -14.19
N THR A 253 4.04 12.95 -15.10
CA THR A 253 4.77 12.85 -16.37
C THR A 253 6.17 13.47 -16.33
N THR A 254 6.63 13.95 -15.17
CA THR A 254 7.93 14.59 -15.01
C THR A 254 8.87 13.69 -14.23
N LEU A 255 10.15 13.64 -14.64
CA LEU A 255 11.19 12.93 -13.90
C LEU A 255 11.17 13.32 -12.41
N PRO A 256 11.39 12.36 -11.50
CA PRO A 256 11.83 10.98 -11.75
C PRO A 256 10.72 9.99 -12.11
N PHE A 257 9.47 10.46 -12.27
CA PHE A 257 8.33 9.60 -12.57
C PHE A 257 8.10 9.49 -14.07
N SER A 258 7.63 8.32 -14.49
CA SER A 258 7.17 8.07 -15.84
C SER A 258 5.93 7.19 -15.78
N PRO A 259 4.80 7.58 -16.39
CA PRO A 259 3.67 6.69 -16.51
C PRO A 259 4.03 5.54 -17.44
N ASP A 260 3.82 4.31 -16.98
CA ASP A 260 4.06 3.12 -17.79
C ASP A 260 2.81 2.73 -18.59
N MET A 261 1.66 2.63 -17.92
CA MET A 261 0.39 2.27 -18.55
C MET A 261 -0.79 3.02 -17.94
N ILE A 262 -1.79 3.30 -18.79
CA ILE A 262 -3.10 3.80 -18.32
C ILE A 262 -4.22 2.97 -18.97
N THR A 263 -4.99 2.28 -18.14
CA THR A 263 -6.13 1.47 -18.58
C THR A 263 -7.44 2.17 -18.24
N ARG A 264 -8.21 2.50 -19.27
CA ARG A 264 -9.61 2.95 -19.10
C ARG A 264 -10.52 1.73 -19.09
N PHE A 265 -11.31 1.56 -18.04
CA PHE A 265 -12.38 0.56 -18.00
C PHE A 265 -13.74 1.26 -17.87
N TYR A 266 -14.76 0.66 -18.47
CA TYR A 266 -16.14 1.12 -18.38
C TYR A 266 -16.95 0.03 -17.67
N ARG A 267 -17.83 0.41 -16.72
CA ARG A 267 -18.94 -0.48 -16.35
C ARG A 267 -19.98 -0.39 -17.45
N GLY A 268 -20.19 -1.52 -18.14
CA GLY A 268 -21.12 -1.64 -19.28
C GLY A 268 -22.60 -1.54 -18.92
N ASP A 269 -22.98 -1.60 -17.64
CA ASP A 269 -24.40 -1.57 -17.25
C ASP A 269 -24.72 -0.30 -16.46
N ILE A 270 -24.99 0.78 -17.18
CA ILE A 270 -25.79 1.87 -16.62
C ILE A 270 -27.22 1.33 -16.58
N LEU A 271 -27.65 0.77 -15.44
CA LEU A 271 -29.00 0.22 -15.27
C LEU A 271 -30.11 1.28 -15.47
N PHE A 272 -29.78 2.58 -15.44
CA PHE A 272 -30.66 3.67 -15.88
C PHE A 272 -29.86 4.86 -16.42
N PRO A 273 -29.70 5.03 -17.74
CA PRO A 273 -29.13 6.23 -18.31
C PRO A 273 -30.22 7.29 -18.46
N GLY A 274 -30.25 8.29 -17.56
CA GLY A 274 -31.00 9.53 -17.75
C GLY A 274 -32.22 9.74 -16.85
N VAL A 275 -31.96 10.10 -15.59
CA VAL A 275 -32.75 11.16 -14.93
C VAL A 275 -31.94 12.45 -15.02
#